data_AF-A0A372Q123-F1
#
_entry.id   AF-A0A372Q123-F1
#
_cell.length_a   1.000
_cell.length_b   1.000
_cell.length_c   1.000
_cell.angle_alpha   90.00
_cell.angle_beta   90.00
_cell.angle_gamma   90.00
#
_symmetry.space_group_name_H-M   'P 1'
#
loop_
_entity.id
_entity.type
_entity.pdbx_description
1 polymer ?
#
loop_
_entity_poly.entity_id
_entity_poly.type
_entity_poly.pdbx_seq_one_letter_code
_entity_poly.pdbx_strand_id
1 'polypeptide(L)' 'LLCTDLIRIAVFNKDAIDFYNMNCMLGFQVVGQHITFYLTTLLCDALYVMVEVSHVDV' A
#
# COMPACT_ATOMS: atom_id res chain seq x y z
N LEU A 1 -4.03 2.79 15.98
CA LEU A 1 -2.77 2.16 15.51
C LEU A 1 -2.97 1.50 14.16
N LEU A 2 -3.78 0.43 14.05
CA LEU A 2 -4.03 -0.30 12.81
C LEU A 2 -4.32 0.57 11.57
N CYS A 3 -5.34 1.43 11.64
CA CYS A 3 -5.70 2.30 10.52
C CYS A 3 -4.62 3.35 10.21
N THR A 4 -3.92 3.81 11.24
CA THR A 4 -2.80 4.76 11.10
C THR A 4 -1.64 4.10 10.38
N ASP A 5 -1.31 2.85 10.69
CA ASP A 5 -0.24 2.11 10.02
C ASP A 5 -0.59 1.83 8.55
N LEU A 6 -1.86 1.51 8.25
CA LEU A 6 -2.32 1.34 6.88
C LEU A 6 -2.18 2.64 6.07
N ILE A 7 -2.56 3.79 6.65
CA ILE A 7 -2.38 5.10 6.00
C ILE A 7 -0.90 5.40 5.77
N ARG A 8 -0.03 5.06 6.72
CA ARG A 8 1.42 5.26 6.56
C ARG A 8 1.99 4.43 5.42
N ILE A 9 1.52 3.19 5.23
CA ILE A 9 1.88 2.35 4.07
C ILE A 9 1.40 3.01 2.78
N ALA A 10 0.16 3.51 2.74
CA ALA A 10 -0.38 4.17 1.56
C ALA A 10 0.42 5.41 1.15
N VAL A 11 0.77 6.27 2.13
CA VAL A 11 1.60 7.46 1.91
C VAL A 11 3.01 7.08 1.45
N PHE A 12 3.63 6.10 2.11
CA PHE A 12 4.95 5.60 1.72
C PHE A 12 4.97 5.09 0.28
N ASN A 13 3.98 4.28 -0.11
CA ASN A 13 3.87 3.77 -1.48
C ASN A 13 3.63 4.88 -2.50
N LYS A 14 2.76 5.85 -2.19
CA LYS A 14 2.50 7.01 -3.04
C LYS A 14 3.76 7.85 -3.23
N ASP A 15 4.51 8.14 -2.17
CA ASP A 15 5.74 8.93 -2.24
C ASP A 15 6.85 8.17 -2.99
N ALA A 16 6.91 6.84 -2.85
CA ALA A 16 7.82 6.00 -3.63
C ALA A 16 7.46 5.98 -5.12
N ILE A 17 6.16 5.93 -5.47
CA ILE A 17 5.69 6.07 -6.86
C ILE A 17 6.20 7.38 -7.46
N ASP A 18 6.04 8.48 -6.72
CA ASP A 18 6.41 9.82 -7.20
C ASP A 18 7.93 9.99 -7.33
N PHE A 19 8.66 9.58 -6.29
CA PHE A 19 10.11 9.78 -6.23
C PHE A 19 10.86 8.90 -7.22
N TYR A 20 10.43 7.65 -7.40
CA TYR A 20 11.09 6.69 -8.28
C TYR A 20 10.42 6.57 -9.67
N ASN A 21 9.35 7.31 -9.94
CA ASN A 21 8.57 7.23 -11.18
C ASN A 21 8.10 5.79 -11.49
N MET A 22 7.58 5.09 -10.47
CA MET A 22 7.11 3.71 -10.58
C MET A 22 5.65 3.65 -11.04
N ASN A 23 5.28 2.63 -11.81
CA ASN A 23 3.88 2.44 -12.20
C ASN A 23 3.00 2.00 -11.02
N CYS A 24 3.55 1.20 -10.11
CA CYS A 24 2.86 0.71 -8.93
C CYS A 24 3.84 0.34 -7.82
N MET A 25 3.34 0.21 -6.60
CA MET A 25 4.11 -0.21 -5.42
C MET A 25 3.33 -1.25 -4.63
N LEU A 26 4.03 -2.28 -4.15
CA LEU A 26 3.48 -3.29 -3.25
C LEU A 26 3.84 -2.94 -1.80
N GLY A 27 2.83 -2.81 -0.95
CA GLY A 27 2.97 -2.70 0.50
C GLY A 27 2.33 -3.90 1.19
N PHE A 28 2.63 -4.10 2.47
CA PHE A 28 1.96 -5.09 3.30
C PHE A 28 1.81 -4.59 4.74
N GLN A 29 0.76 -5.05 5.41
CA GLN A 29 0.51 -4.81 6.81
C GLN A 29 0.47 -6.14 7.57
N VAL A 30 1.17 -6.20 8.69
CA VAL A 30 1.18 -7.38 9.59
C VAL A 30 0.39 -7.06 10.84
N VAL A 31 -0.57 -7.92 11.17
CA VAL A 31 -1.49 -7.79 12.31
C VAL A 31 -1.60 -9.14 13.01
N GLY A 32 -0.83 -9.32 14.10
CA GLY A 32 -0.72 -10.63 14.72
C GLY A 32 -0.10 -11.64 13.76
N GLN A 33 -0.84 -12.71 13.43
CA GLN A 33 -0.44 -13.74 12.47
C GLN A 33 -1.01 -13.51 11.06
N HIS A 34 -1.68 -12.39 10.82
CA HIS A 34 -2.28 -12.05 9.53
C HIS A 34 -1.38 -11.07 8.78
N ILE A 35 -1.03 -11.37 7.54
CA ILE A 35 -0.31 -10.48 6.62
C ILE A 35 -1.22 -10.13 5.47
N THR A 36 -1.52 -8.84 5.28
CA THR A 36 -2.33 -8.35 4.16
C THR A 36 -1.47 -7.56 3.19
N PHE A 37 -1.55 -7.89 1.90
CA PHE A 37 -0.79 -7.26 0.82
C PHE A 37 -1.66 -6.26 0.07
N TYR A 38 -1.09 -5.09 -0.22
CA TYR A 38 -1.74 -4.00 -0.91
C TYR A 38 -0.94 -3.54 -2.12
N LEU A 39 -1.60 -3.36 -3.25
CA LEU A 39 -1.03 -2.73 -4.44
C LEU A 39 -1.51 -1.28 -4.54
N THR A 40 -0.57 -0.35 -4.65
CA THR A 40 -0.84 1.08 -4.84
C THR A 40 -0.45 1.49 -6.26
N THR A 41 -1.31 2.25 -6.94
CA THR A 41 -1.05 2.81 -8.28
C THR A 41 -1.65 4.21 -8.41
N LEU A 42 -1.06 5.03 -9.28
CA LEU A 42 -1.68 6.27 -9.75
C LEU A 42 -2.76 5.90 -10.79
N LEU A 43 -4.02 6.24 -10.55
CA LEU A 43 -5.13 5.94 -11.47
C LEU A 43 -5.34 7.08 -12.47
N CYS A 44 -5.32 8.31 -11.98
CA CYS A 44 -5.33 9.53 -12.76
C CYS A 44 -4.61 10.63 -11.96
N ASP A 45 -4.32 11.76 -12.59
CA ASP A 45 -3.55 12.85 -11.98
C ASP A 45 -4.03 13.16 -10.55
N ALA A 46 -3.09 13.06 -9.59
CA ALA A 46 -3.29 13.24 -8.15
C ALA A 46 -4.24 12.23 -7.44
N LEU A 47 -4.73 11.19 -8.11
CA LEU A 47 -5.56 10.14 -7.52
C LEU A 47 -4.82 8.80 -7.45
N TYR A 48 -4.43 8.43 -6.23
CA TYR A 48 -3.83 7.13 -5.93
C TYR A 48 -4.87 6.18 -5.38
N VAL A 49 -4.83 4.94 -5.86
CA VAL A 49 -5.69 3.86 -5.38
C VAL A 49 -4.81 2.79 -4.77
N MET A 50 -5.20 2.32 -3.59
CA MET A 50 -4.59 1.18 -2.90
C MET A 50 -5.63 0.08 -2.74
N VAL A 51 -5.33 -1.10 -3.26
CA VAL A 51 -6.24 -2.27 -3.25
C VAL A 51 -5.56 -3.42 -2.55
N GLU A 52 -6.29 -4.14 -1.69
CA GLU A 52 -5.84 -5.42 -1.16
C GLU A 52 -5.78 -6.46 -2.29
N VAL A 53 -4.63 -7.10 -2.46
CA VAL A 53 -4.42 -8.11 -3.51
C VAL A 53 -4.39 -9.53 -2.98
N SER A 54 -3.99 -9.73 -1.73
CA SER A 54 -3.91 -11.03 -1.09
C SER A 54 -3.74 -10.89 0.43
N HIS A 55 -4.03 -11.95 1.17
CA HIS A 55 -3.63 -12.10 2.56
C HIS A 55 -3.11 -13.51 2.84
N VAL A 56 -2.30 -13.64 3.88
CA VAL A 56 -1.73 -14.90 4.35
C VAL A 56 -1.85 -14.96 5.87
N ASP A 57 -2.34 -16.08 6.37
CA ASP A 57 -2.38 -16.40 7.80
C ASP A 57 -1.23 -17.35 8.13
N VAL A 58 -0.47 -17.02 9.17
CA VAL A 58 0.73 -17.75 9.62
C VAL A 58 0.42 -18.71 10.76
#